data_AF-A0A7Y0Z9A3-F1
#
_entry.id   AF-A0A7Y0Z9A3-F1
#
_cell.length_a   1.000
_cell.length_b   1.000
_cell.length_c   1.000
_cell.angle_alpha   90.00
_cell.angle_beta   90.00
_cell.angle_gamma   90.00
#
_symmetry.space_group_name_H-M   'P 1'
#
loop_
_entity.id
_entity.type
_entity.pdbx_description
1 polymer ?
#
loop_
_entity_poly.entity_id
_entity_poly.type
_entity_poly.pdbx_seq_one_letter_code
_entity_poly.pdbx_strand_id
1 'polypeptide(L)'
;MSPMITRVLSTRAGYGLTILRIFVGIIFAAHGSQKLFGWFGGGGLAGTAQWMESIGLAPGTLMALLSGGTEFFAGLALIIGLLVRPAALGLTFLTLVAIFSVHIHNGLFMANNGYEFALALLGGALAVLLEGAGKLSVDRAITH
;
A
#
# COMPACT_ATOMS: atom_id res chain seq x y z
N MET A 1 3.79 15.54 -23.73
CA MET A 1 4.28 14.55 -22.74
C MET A 1 4.61 13.24 -23.45
N SER A 2 5.59 12.48 -22.95
CA SER A 2 5.92 11.14 -23.50
C SER A 2 4.73 10.17 -23.31
N PRO A 3 4.48 9.23 -24.25
CA PRO A 3 3.40 8.25 -24.15
C PRO A 3 3.40 7.46 -22.83
N MET A 4 4.59 7.20 -22.28
CA MET A 4 4.75 6.49 -21.01
C MET A 4 4.21 7.30 -19.83
N ILE A 5 4.49 8.61 -19.80
CA ILE A 5 4.03 9.53 -18.75
C ILE A 5 2.50 9.64 -18.81
N THR A 6 1.93 9.78 -20.00
CA THR A 6 0.47 9.82 -20.20
C THR A 6 -0.19 8.52 -19.73
N ARG A 7 0.45 7.36 -19.97
CA ARG A 7 -0.06 6.07 -19.49
C ARG A 7 0.01 5.97 -17.96
N VAL A 8 1.01 6.53 -17.30
CA VAL A 8 1.09 6.49 -15.83
C VAL A 8 0.03 7.40 -15.20
N LEU A 9 -0.17 8.61 -15.74
CA LEU A 9 -1.00 9.64 -15.12
C LEU A 9 -2.47 9.65 -15.59
N SER A 10 -2.81 8.95 -16.69
CA SER A 10 -4.19 8.90 -17.16
C SER A 10 -5.13 8.21 -16.17
N THR A 11 -6.33 8.76 -15.99
CA THR A 11 -7.32 8.28 -15.03
C THR A 11 -8.70 8.11 -15.66
N ARG A 12 -9.39 7.02 -15.33
CA ARG A 12 -10.80 6.77 -15.71
C ARG A 12 -11.74 6.75 -14.50
N ALA A 13 -11.20 6.84 -13.30
CA ALA A 13 -11.95 6.65 -12.06
C ALA A 13 -12.90 7.81 -11.71
N GLY A 14 -14.13 7.46 -11.34
CA GLY A 14 -15.14 8.38 -10.79
C GLY A 14 -14.99 8.60 -9.28
N TYR A 15 -15.93 9.33 -8.67
CA TYR A 15 -15.92 9.64 -7.24
C TYR A 15 -15.94 8.40 -6.35
N GLY A 16 -16.61 7.31 -6.76
CA GLY A 16 -16.65 6.06 -6.01
C GLY A 16 -15.26 5.46 -5.78
N LEU A 17 -14.43 5.42 -6.84
CA LEU A 17 -13.06 4.93 -6.68
C LEU A 17 -12.17 5.93 -5.95
N THR A 18 -12.41 7.24 -6.06
CA THR A 18 -11.71 8.24 -5.24
C THR A 18 -11.90 7.95 -3.75
N ILE A 19 -13.11 7.60 -3.33
CA ILE A 19 -13.39 7.21 -1.93
C ILE A 19 -12.55 5.98 -1.57
N LEU A 20 -12.65 4.90 -2.34
CA LEU A 20 -11.85 3.68 -2.11
C LEU A 20 -10.35 3.97 -2.01
N ARG A 21 -9.81 4.74 -2.96
CA ARG A 21 -8.41 5.16 -3.03
C ARG A 21 -7.95 5.83 -1.75
N ILE A 22 -8.74 6.79 -1.24
CA ILE A 22 -8.41 7.54 -0.03
C ILE A 22 -8.41 6.61 1.20
N PHE A 23 -9.44 5.79 1.39
CA PHE A 23 -9.52 4.90 2.55
C PHE A 23 -8.44 3.82 2.53
N VAL A 24 -8.17 3.20 1.38
CA VAL A 24 -7.06 2.25 1.21
C VAL A 24 -5.72 2.95 1.50
N GLY A 25 -5.53 4.17 0.99
CA GLY A 25 -4.34 4.97 1.25
C GLY A 25 -4.13 5.32 2.72
N ILE A 26 -5.20 5.66 3.45
CA ILE A 26 -5.16 5.91 4.90
C ILE A 26 -4.68 4.67 5.66
N ILE A 27 -5.23 3.50 5.34
CA ILE A 27 -4.87 2.25 6.02
C ILE A 27 -3.39 1.94 5.80
N PHE A 28 -2.91 1.98 4.56
CA PHE A 28 -1.49 1.75 4.28
C PHE A 28 -0.59 2.81 4.92
N ALA A 29 -0.98 4.09 4.88
CA ALA A 29 -0.22 5.15 5.54
C ALA A 29 -0.12 4.91 7.07
N ALA A 30 -1.22 4.50 7.71
CA ALA A 30 -1.22 4.16 9.12
C ALA A 30 -0.27 2.98 9.43
N HIS A 31 -0.38 1.87 8.71
CA HIS A 31 0.50 0.70 8.90
C HIS A 31 1.97 1.02 8.61
N GLY A 32 2.26 1.75 7.54
CA GLY A 32 3.62 2.19 7.23
C GLY A 32 4.20 3.08 8.34
N SER A 33 3.38 3.96 8.92
CA SER A 33 3.81 4.81 10.04
C SER A 33 4.08 4.02 11.33
N GLN A 34 3.32 2.95 11.58
CA GLN A 34 3.61 2.01 12.68
C GLN A 34 4.99 1.36 12.48
N LYS A 35 5.28 0.91 11.26
CA LYS A 35 6.52 0.23 10.89
C LYS A 35 7.73 1.16 10.90
N LEU A 36 7.60 2.39 10.41
CA LEU A 36 8.72 3.32 10.31
C LEU A 36 8.96 4.12 11.58
N PHE A 37 7.89 4.67 12.16
CA PHE A 37 7.98 5.73 13.16
C PHE A 37 7.45 5.30 14.54
N GLY A 38 6.87 4.11 14.67
CA GLY A 38 6.29 3.62 15.93
C GLY A 38 5.01 4.35 16.33
N TRP A 39 4.39 5.08 15.39
CA TRP A 39 3.12 5.75 15.64
C TRP A 39 2.01 4.74 15.92
N PHE A 40 0.93 5.18 16.55
CA PHE A 40 -0.24 4.33 16.83
C PHE A 40 0.11 3.01 17.56
N GLY A 41 1.12 3.04 18.44
CA GLY A 41 1.58 1.87 19.18
C GLY A 41 2.39 0.86 18.36
N GLY A 42 2.90 1.25 17.18
CA GLY A 42 3.74 0.40 16.34
C GLY A 42 5.14 0.17 16.91
N GLY A 43 5.82 -0.88 16.44
CA GLY A 43 7.17 -1.23 16.88
C GLY A 43 8.29 -0.29 16.40
N GLY A 44 7.98 0.66 15.51
CA GLY A 44 8.97 1.49 14.85
C GLY A 44 9.95 0.66 14.01
N LEU A 45 10.93 1.32 13.41
CA LEU A 45 11.80 0.65 12.45
C LEU A 45 12.58 -0.51 13.08
N ALA A 46 13.15 -0.30 14.27
CA ALA A 46 13.95 -1.30 14.96
C ALA A 46 13.11 -2.51 15.42
N GLY A 47 11.94 -2.28 16.02
CA GLY A 47 11.07 -3.37 16.46
C GLY A 47 10.49 -4.15 15.28
N THR A 48 10.13 -3.47 14.20
CA THR A 48 9.66 -4.12 12.96
C THR A 48 10.76 -4.96 12.33
N ALA A 49 12.00 -4.45 12.29
CA ALA A 49 13.14 -5.17 11.75
C ALA A 49 13.42 -6.46 12.54
N GLN A 50 13.44 -6.38 13.88
CA GLN A 50 13.62 -7.54 14.75
C GLN A 50 12.51 -8.58 14.56
N TRP A 51 11.26 -8.12 14.48
CA TRP A 51 10.13 -9.02 14.22
C TRP A 51 10.26 -9.70 12.85
N MET A 52 10.61 -8.96 11.79
CA MET A 52 10.80 -9.53 10.45
C MET A 52 11.93 -10.57 10.41
N GLU A 53 13.05 -10.33 11.07
CA GLU A 53 14.11 -11.32 11.21
C GLU A 53 13.65 -12.57 11.96
N SER A 54 12.84 -12.41 13.02
CA SER A 54 12.33 -13.54 13.80
C SER A 54 11.44 -14.50 13.00
N ILE A 55 10.83 -14.02 11.90
CA ILE A 55 10.01 -14.81 10.98
C ILE A 55 10.74 -15.19 9.69
N GLY A 56 12.07 -14.99 9.64
CA GLY A 56 12.92 -15.38 8.50
C GLY A 56 12.98 -14.37 7.34
N LEU A 57 12.41 -13.17 7.50
CA LEU A 57 12.53 -12.07 6.52
C LEU A 57 13.80 -11.26 6.81
N ALA A 58 14.93 -11.79 6.37
CA ALA A 58 16.25 -11.15 6.53
C ALA A 58 16.78 -10.56 5.21
N PRO A 59 17.51 -9.42 5.25
CA PRO A 59 17.87 -8.62 6.44
C PRO A 59 16.68 -7.80 6.96
N GLY A 60 16.41 -7.83 8.27
CA GLY A 60 15.18 -7.31 8.86
C GLY A 60 15.03 -5.81 8.69
N THR A 61 16.10 -5.04 8.88
CA THR A 61 16.08 -3.58 8.69
C THR A 61 15.74 -3.20 7.25
N LEU A 62 16.26 -3.93 6.26
CA LEU A 62 15.94 -3.69 4.87
C LEU A 62 14.47 -4.02 4.57
N MET A 63 13.98 -5.15 5.07
CA MET A 63 12.58 -5.55 4.89
C MET A 63 11.62 -4.58 5.58
N ALA A 64 11.96 -4.08 6.77
CA ALA A 64 11.17 -3.09 7.50
C ALA A 64 11.14 -1.74 6.77
N LEU A 65 12.27 -1.29 6.22
CA LEU A 65 12.33 -0.08 5.39
C LEU A 65 11.51 -0.23 4.10
N LEU A 66 11.66 -1.34 3.39
CA LEU A 66 10.94 -1.59 2.14
C LEU A 66 9.44 -1.69 2.38
N SER A 67 9.02 -2.46 3.39
CA SER A 67 7.60 -2.63 3.70
C SER A 67 6.99 -1.36 4.27
N GLY A 68 7.55 -0.80 5.34
CA GLY A 68 7.05 0.41 5.97
C GLY A 68 7.12 1.63 5.04
N GLY A 69 8.20 1.77 4.28
CA GLY A 69 8.38 2.82 3.27
C GLY A 69 7.34 2.74 2.16
N THR A 70 7.16 1.55 1.58
CA THR A 70 6.16 1.36 0.52
C THR A 70 4.75 1.65 1.05
N GLU A 71 4.36 1.07 2.20
CA GLU A 71 3.04 1.33 2.80
C GLU A 71 2.81 2.82 3.09
N PHE A 72 3.79 3.48 3.72
CA PHE A 72 3.64 4.87 4.12
C PHE A 72 3.55 5.81 2.92
N PHE A 73 4.57 5.80 2.06
CA PHE A 73 4.66 6.76 0.98
C PHE A 73 3.68 6.45 -0.16
N ALA A 74 3.44 5.17 -0.48
CA ALA A 74 2.41 4.83 -1.45
C ALA A 74 0.99 5.07 -0.91
N GLY A 75 0.77 4.89 0.40
CA GLY A 75 -0.48 5.27 1.06
C GLY A 75 -0.75 6.77 0.96
N LEU A 76 0.24 7.62 1.24
CA LEU A 76 0.14 9.06 1.05
C LEU A 76 -0.10 9.44 -0.42
N ALA A 77 0.63 8.81 -1.34
CA ALA A 77 0.48 8.98 -2.78
C ALA A 77 -0.95 8.65 -3.25
N LEU A 78 -1.55 7.57 -2.72
CA LEU A 78 -2.96 7.23 -2.92
C LEU A 78 -3.88 8.32 -2.38
N ILE A 79 -3.68 8.81 -1.15
CA ILE A 79 -4.56 9.82 -0.54
C ILE A 79 -4.63 11.07 -1.42
N ILE A 80 -3.47 11.63 -1.79
CA ILE A 80 -3.40 12.86 -2.59
C ILE A 80 -3.68 12.62 -4.08
N GLY A 81 -3.60 11.37 -4.52
CA GLY A 81 -3.79 11.00 -5.91
C GLY A 81 -2.60 11.42 -6.80
N LEU A 82 -1.37 11.18 -6.36
CA LEU A 82 -0.14 11.46 -7.10
C LEU A 82 0.60 10.16 -7.41
N LEU A 83 1.02 9.95 -8.66
CA LEU A 83 1.69 8.73 -9.11
C LEU A 83 0.95 7.46 -8.68
N VAL A 84 -0.37 7.48 -8.81
CA VAL A 84 -1.25 6.48 -8.18
C VAL A 84 -1.01 5.08 -8.71
N ARG A 85 -0.76 4.92 -10.01
CA ARG A 85 -0.49 3.60 -10.60
C ARG A 85 0.81 2.96 -10.06
N PRO A 86 1.97 3.65 -10.08
CA PRO A 86 3.18 3.16 -9.42
C PRO A 86 2.98 2.84 -7.94
N ALA A 87 2.30 3.73 -7.19
CA ALA A 87 2.01 3.52 -5.78
C ALA A 87 1.17 2.25 -5.54
N ALA A 88 0.06 2.11 -6.27
CA ALA A 88 -0.81 0.95 -6.18
C ALA A 88 -0.13 -0.36 -6.61
N LEU A 89 0.79 -0.30 -7.58
CA LEU A 89 1.59 -1.46 -7.98
C LEU A 89 2.52 -1.91 -6.84
N GLY A 90 3.23 -0.98 -6.21
CA GLY A 90 4.06 -1.27 -5.05
C GLY A 90 3.28 -1.89 -3.90
N LEU A 91 2.12 -1.34 -3.57
CA LEU A 91 1.23 -1.86 -2.54
C LEU A 91 0.65 -3.24 -2.89
N THR A 92 0.31 -3.47 -4.15
CA THR A 92 -0.15 -4.78 -4.64
C THR A 92 0.93 -5.85 -4.40
N PHE A 93 2.16 -5.57 -4.82
CA PHE A 93 3.28 -6.50 -4.62
C PHE A 93 3.57 -6.73 -3.14
N LEU A 94 3.64 -5.66 -2.34
CA LEU A 94 3.85 -5.73 -0.90
C LEU A 94 2.79 -6.57 -0.20
N THR A 95 1.52 -6.38 -0.57
CA THR A 95 0.41 -7.10 0.05
C THR A 95 0.44 -8.58 -0.32
N LEU A 96 0.80 -8.93 -1.56
CA LEU A 96 1.04 -10.32 -1.96
C LEU A 96 2.14 -10.97 -1.12
N VAL A 97 3.28 -10.28 -0.94
CA VAL A 97 4.36 -10.76 -0.08
C VAL A 97 3.85 -10.97 1.34
N ALA A 98 3.12 -10.03 1.92
CA ALA A 98 2.56 -10.16 3.26
C ALA A 98 1.61 -11.36 3.39
N ILE A 99 0.74 -11.59 2.40
CA ILE A 99 -0.16 -12.76 2.37
C ILE A 99 0.67 -14.05 2.42
N PHE A 100 1.60 -14.24 1.48
CA PHE A 100 2.29 -15.52 1.35
C PHE A 100 3.39 -15.77 2.39
N SER A 101 4.00 -14.72 2.93
CA SER A 101 5.07 -14.86 3.94
C SER A 101 4.55 -14.88 5.37
N VAL A 102 3.45 -14.17 5.68
CA VAL A 102 2.98 -13.97 7.06
C VAL A 102 1.63 -14.61 7.34
N HIS A 103 0.67 -14.54 6.41
CA HIS A 103 -0.73 -14.81 6.74
C HIS A 103 -1.32 -16.10 6.13
N ILE A 104 -0.76 -16.63 5.05
CA ILE A 104 -1.39 -17.70 4.26
C ILE A 104 -1.62 -18.98 5.07
N HIS A 105 -0.73 -19.29 6.01
CA HIS A 105 -0.80 -20.49 6.86
C HIS A 105 -1.85 -20.38 7.97
N ASN A 106 -2.33 -19.18 8.28
CA ASN A 106 -3.35 -18.92 9.30
C ASN A 106 -4.79 -19.06 8.78
N GLY A 107 -4.95 -19.38 7.49
CA GLY A 107 -6.25 -19.43 6.82
C GLY A 107 -6.81 -18.04 6.53
N LEU A 108 -8.08 -17.96 6.16
CA LEU A 108 -8.71 -16.71 5.72
C LEU A 108 -8.91 -15.74 6.89
N PHE A 109 -9.59 -16.17 7.96
CA PHE A 109 -10.20 -15.25 8.93
C PHE A 109 -9.20 -14.44 9.76
N MET A 110 -9.45 -13.14 9.86
CA MET A 110 -8.62 -12.18 10.61
C MET A 110 -8.50 -12.55 12.10
N ALA A 111 -9.52 -13.19 12.69
CA ALA A 111 -9.49 -13.66 14.07
C ALA A 111 -8.33 -14.63 14.37
N ASN A 112 -7.82 -15.32 13.34
CA ASN A 112 -6.67 -16.22 13.44
C ASN A 112 -5.36 -15.57 12.98
N ASN A 113 -5.32 -14.25 12.78
CA ASN A 113 -4.28 -13.55 12.00
C ASN A 113 -4.18 -14.05 10.55
N GLY A 114 -5.32 -14.46 9.98
CA GLY A 114 -5.46 -14.87 8.58
C GLY A 114 -5.33 -13.72 7.58
N TYR A 115 -5.38 -14.05 6.30
CA TYR A 115 -5.10 -13.11 5.21
C TYR A 115 -6.30 -12.28 4.73
N GLU A 116 -7.47 -12.38 5.37
CA GLU A 116 -8.73 -11.67 5.01
C GLU A 116 -8.53 -10.16 4.81
N PHE A 117 -7.88 -9.48 5.76
CA PHE A 117 -7.65 -8.04 5.66
C PHE A 117 -6.71 -7.67 4.52
N ALA A 118 -5.61 -8.41 4.39
CA ALA A 118 -4.64 -8.22 3.33
C ALA A 118 -5.29 -8.49 1.95
N LEU A 119 -6.19 -9.47 1.85
CA LEU A 119 -6.94 -9.74 0.63
C LEU A 119 -7.87 -8.57 0.24
N ALA A 120 -8.56 -7.99 1.22
CA ALA A 120 -9.41 -6.82 0.99
C ALA A 120 -8.59 -5.61 0.50
N LEU A 121 -7.43 -5.35 1.12
CA LEU A 121 -6.51 -4.30 0.70
C LEU A 121 -5.89 -4.56 -0.68
N LEU A 122 -5.56 -5.82 -0.99
CA LEU A 122 -5.09 -6.24 -2.31
C LEU A 122 -6.14 -5.93 -3.38
N GLY A 123 -7.41 -6.28 -3.14
CA GLY A 123 -8.52 -5.94 -4.03
C GLY A 123 -8.66 -4.44 -4.27
N GLY A 124 -8.57 -3.64 -3.20
CA GLY A 124 -8.60 -2.19 -3.28
C GLY A 124 -7.42 -1.60 -4.07
N ALA A 125 -6.20 -2.08 -3.81
CA ALA A 125 -5.00 -1.65 -4.53
C ALA A 125 -5.07 -2.01 -6.02
N LEU A 126 -5.55 -3.21 -6.37
CA LEU A 126 -5.73 -3.63 -7.76
C LEU A 126 -6.78 -2.79 -8.48
N ALA A 127 -7.92 -2.50 -7.84
CA ALA A 127 -8.94 -1.63 -8.42
C ALA A 127 -8.37 -0.24 -8.74
N VAL A 128 -7.58 0.33 -7.83
CA VAL A 128 -6.90 1.62 -8.04
C VAL A 128 -5.83 1.54 -9.12
N LEU A 129 -5.04 0.46 -9.17
CA LEU A 129 -4.00 0.25 -10.18
C LEU A 129 -4.61 0.24 -11.60
N LEU A 130 -5.73 -0.45 -11.78
CA LEU A 130 -6.38 -0.61 -13.08
C LEU A 130 -7.06 0.69 -13.56
N GLU A 131 -7.75 1.38 -12.67
CA GLU A 131 -8.54 2.57 -13.01
C GLU A 131 -7.76 3.89 -12.92
N GLY A 132 -6.68 3.92 -12.16
CA GLY A 132 -5.82 5.09 -11.96
C GLY A 132 -6.32 6.05 -10.87
N ALA A 133 -5.83 7.29 -10.91
CA ALA A 133 -5.93 8.21 -9.79
C ALA A 133 -7.35 8.68 -9.43
N GLY A 134 -8.29 8.72 -10.36
CA GLY A 134 -9.66 9.19 -10.15
C GLY A 134 -9.83 10.70 -10.09
N LYS A 135 -11.07 11.14 -9.79
CA LYS A 135 -11.39 12.55 -9.51
C LYS A 135 -10.69 13.01 -8.22
N LEU A 136 -10.46 14.32 -8.08
CA LEU A 136 -9.74 14.92 -6.93
C LEU A 136 -8.35 14.28 -6.72
N SER A 137 -7.56 14.22 -7.80
CA SER A 137 -6.18 13.72 -7.80
C SER A 137 -5.24 14.80 -8.30
N VAL A 138 -4.03 14.85 -7.74
CA VAL A 138 -2.95 15.70 -8.26
C VAL A 138 -2.56 15.26 -9.68
N ASP A 139 -2.55 13.95 -9.97
CA ASP A 139 -2.31 13.41 -11.32
C ASP A 139 -3.21 14.04 -12.37
N ARG A 140 -4.51 14.23 -12.05
CA ARG A 140 -5.44 14.92 -12.93
C ARG A 140 -5.10 16.40 -13.08
N ALA A 141 -4.77 17.10 -11.99
CA ALA A 141 -4.45 18.53 -12.03
C ALA A 141 -3.23 18.87 -12.91
N ILE A 142 -2.28 17.93 -13.08
CA ILE A 142 -1.06 18.12 -13.88
C ILE A 142 -1.15 17.54 -15.31
N THR A 143 -2.24 16.86 -15.66
CA THR A 143 -2.44 16.25 -16.99
C THR A 143 -3.49 16.95 -17.87
N HIS A 144 -4.22 17.93 -17.32
CA HIS A 144 -5.01 18.89 -18.10
C HIS A 144 -4.12 20.03 -18.59
#